data_AF-A0A7W7IQP3-F1
#
_entry.id   AF-A0A7W7IQP3-F1
#
_cell.length_a   1.000
_cell.length_b   1.000
_cell.length_c   1.000
_cell.angle_alpha   90.00
_cell.angle_beta   90.00
_cell.angle_gamma   90.00
#
_symmetry.space_group_name_H-M   'P 1'
#
loop_
_entity.id
_entity.type
_entity.pdbx_description
1 polymer ?
#
loop_
_entity_poly.entity_id
_entity_poly.type
_entity_poly.pdbx_seq_one_letter_code
_entity_poly.pdbx_strand_id
1 'polypeptide(L)'
;MTASSLTATWLWIPPAPFGVETDMATADRLAYALKWELPVLVWLAGCLRLVASIRYRSDEDRPGAAYGPPSARLAVPTAVLQNSLEQTVLAVGAHLILAVVLRGEELILIPALVTLYLLGRVMFAIGYAKGAAARAFGMALTGASTLAAMVIAIVLLILGR
;
A
#
# COMPACT_ATOMS: atom_id res chain seq x y z
N MET A 1 15.74 4.58 8.35
CA MET A 1 14.81 5.36 9.20
C MET A 1 13.40 4.75 9.17
N THR A 2 13.25 3.43 9.37
CA THR A 2 11.96 2.75 9.09
C THR A 2 11.45 1.88 10.24
N ALA A 3 12.32 1.30 11.07
CA ALA A 3 11.89 0.61 12.29
C ALA A 3 11.62 1.59 13.45
N SER A 4 12.48 2.60 13.62
CA SER A 4 12.42 3.56 14.73
C SER A 4 11.24 4.55 14.65
N SER A 5 10.77 4.84 13.44
CA SER A 5 9.60 5.70 13.23
C SER A 5 8.29 4.98 13.56
N LEU A 6 8.21 3.66 13.33
CA LEU A 6 7.04 2.87 13.66
C LEU A 6 6.87 2.70 15.19
N THR A 7 7.97 2.48 15.92
CA THR A 7 7.97 2.46 17.39
C THR A 7 7.68 3.83 18.01
N ALA A 8 8.15 4.92 17.39
CA ALA A 8 7.83 6.27 17.86
C ALA A 8 6.34 6.62 17.67
N THR A 9 5.72 6.20 16.56
CA THR A 9 4.27 6.35 16.33
C THR A 9 3.45 5.54 17.32
N TRP A 10 3.92 4.33 17.69
CA TRP A 10 3.26 3.46 18.69
C TRP A 10 3.17 4.09 20.08
N LEU A 11 4.10 4.98 20.45
CA LEU A 11 4.18 5.55 21.81
C LEU A 11 3.37 6.84 22.01
N TRP A 12 2.93 7.53 20.95
CA TRP A 12 2.45 8.92 21.05
C TRP A 12 1.02 9.17 20.57
N ILE A 13 0.42 8.26 19.80
CA ILE A 13 -0.93 8.49 19.27
C ILE A 13 -1.93 7.53 19.94
N PRO A 14 -2.90 8.03 20.72
CA PRO A 14 -3.89 7.17 21.35
C PRO A 14 -4.68 6.40 20.28
N PRO A 15 -5.01 5.10 20.48
CA PRO A 15 -5.71 4.28 19.48
C PRO A 15 -7.19 4.65 19.31
N ALA A 16 -7.82 5.21 20.35
CA ALA A 16 -9.24 5.55 20.39
C ALA A 16 -9.74 6.41 19.19
N PRO A 17 -9.08 7.51 18.77
CA PRO A 17 -9.49 8.29 17.60
C PRO A 17 -9.42 7.51 16.27
N PHE A 18 -8.72 6.38 16.21
CA PHE A 18 -8.67 5.53 15.02
C PHE A 18 -9.70 4.41 15.04
N GLY A 19 -10.55 4.32 16.08
CA GLY A 19 -11.58 3.28 16.20
C GLY A 19 -11.02 1.92 16.62
N VAL A 20 -9.87 1.90 17.31
CA VAL A 20 -9.32 0.69 17.93
C VAL A 20 -10.00 0.49 19.28
N GLU A 21 -10.69 -0.65 19.42
CA GLU A 21 -11.30 -1.10 20.68
C GLU A 21 -10.43 -2.20 21.30
N THR A 22 -10.39 -2.28 22.62
CA THR A 22 -9.47 -3.19 23.34
C THR A 22 -9.91 -4.65 23.33
N ASP A 23 -11.21 -4.92 23.11
CA ASP A 23 -11.82 -6.26 23.14
C ASP A 23 -12.44 -6.66 21.79
N MET A 24 -11.66 -6.52 20.71
CA MET A 24 -12.12 -6.87 19.37
C MET A 24 -11.94 -8.37 19.08
N ALA A 25 -13.03 -9.03 18.70
CA ALA A 25 -12.97 -10.37 18.13
C ALA A 25 -12.20 -10.37 16.81
N THR A 26 -11.66 -11.53 16.39
CA THR A 26 -10.87 -11.64 15.16
C THR A 26 -11.61 -11.13 13.92
N ALA A 27 -12.93 -11.38 13.83
CA ALA A 27 -13.77 -10.89 12.74
C ALA A 27 -13.81 -9.34 12.71
N ASP A 28 -13.92 -8.69 13.87
CA ASP A 28 -13.95 -7.22 13.97
C ASP A 28 -12.60 -6.61 13.60
N ARG A 29 -11.49 -7.27 13.98
CA ARG A 29 -10.14 -6.83 13.58
C ARG A 29 -9.92 -6.91 12.08
N LEU A 30 -10.40 -7.98 11.44
CA LEU A 30 -10.38 -8.13 9.98
C LEU A 30 -11.26 -7.08 9.30
N ALA A 31 -12.47 -6.84 9.82
CA ALA A 31 -13.35 -5.80 9.31
C ALA A 31 -12.73 -4.40 9.45
N TYR A 32 -12.05 -4.14 10.56
CA TYR A 32 -11.28 -2.92 10.80
C TYR A 32 -10.16 -2.75 9.77
N ALA A 33 -9.35 -3.79 9.55
CA ALA A 33 -8.28 -3.75 8.55
C ALA A 33 -8.83 -3.47 7.15
N LEU A 34 -9.90 -4.16 6.73
CA LEU A 34 -10.55 -3.95 5.43
C LEU A 34 -11.06 -2.52 5.23
N LYS A 35 -11.57 -1.86 6.27
CA LYS A 35 -11.95 -0.43 6.20
C LYS A 35 -10.75 0.45 5.85
N TRP A 36 -9.59 0.14 6.43
CA TRP A 36 -8.33 0.84 6.18
C TRP A 36 -7.68 0.47 4.84
N GLU A 37 -8.00 -0.69 4.25
CA GLU A 37 -7.55 -1.03 2.90
C GLU A 37 -8.30 -0.28 1.79
N LEU A 38 -9.47 0.30 2.08
CA LEU A 38 -10.24 1.08 1.10
C LEU A 38 -9.40 2.16 0.39
N PRO A 39 -8.69 3.07 1.08
CA PRO A 39 -7.85 4.06 0.41
C PRO A 39 -6.69 3.45 -0.41
N VAL A 40 -6.13 2.30 0.01
CA VAL A 40 -5.11 1.56 -0.77
C VAL A 40 -5.71 1.08 -2.09
N LEU A 41 -6.90 0.48 -2.06
CA LEU A 41 -7.61 0.01 -3.26
C LEU A 41 -8.07 1.17 -4.15
N VAL A 42 -8.47 2.30 -3.57
CA VAL A 42 -8.80 3.53 -4.31
C VAL A 42 -7.58 4.06 -5.06
N TRP A 43 -6.39 4.04 -4.45
CA TRP A 43 -5.15 4.39 -5.14
C TRP A 43 -4.92 3.49 -6.36
N LEU A 44 -5.00 2.16 -6.20
CA LEU A 44 -4.83 1.20 -7.29
C LEU A 44 -5.87 1.40 -8.41
N ALA A 45 -7.13 1.64 -8.04
CA ALA A 45 -8.20 1.96 -8.99
C ALA A 45 -7.91 3.27 -9.75
N GLY A 46 -7.31 4.27 -9.10
CA GLY A 46 -6.82 5.49 -9.72
C GLY A 46 -5.75 5.22 -10.77
N CYS A 47 -4.76 4.38 -10.47
CA CYS A 47 -3.74 3.96 -11.44
C CYS A 47 -4.36 3.23 -12.64
N LEU A 48 -5.32 2.33 -12.39
CA LEU A 48 -6.04 1.60 -13.45
C LEU A 48 -6.82 2.57 -14.34
N ARG A 49 -7.57 3.50 -13.73
CA ARG A 49 -8.36 4.53 -14.41
C ARG A 49 -7.49 5.40 -15.30
N LEU A 50 -6.29 5.78 -14.83
CA LEU A 50 -5.34 6.58 -15.60
C LEU A 50 -4.90 5.84 -16.87
N VAL A 51 -4.42 4.61 -16.74
CA VAL A 51 -4.01 3.77 -17.89
C VAL A 51 -5.17 3.55 -18.86
N ALA A 52 -6.36 3.19 -18.36
CA ALA A 52 -7.55 3.00 -19.17
C ALA A 52 -7.94 4.28 -19.93
N SER A 53 -7.83 5.45 -19.29
CA SER A 53 -8.16 6.73 -19.92
C SER A 53 -7.22 7.10 -21.06
N ILE A 54 -5.94 6.72 -20.97
CA ILE A 54 -4.96 6.94 -22.04
C ILE A 54 -5.29 6.01 -23.22
N ARG A 55 -5.47 4.71 -22.95
CA ARG A 55 -5.83 3.72 -23.98
C ARG A 55 -7.12 4.07 -24.72
N TYR A 56 -8.12 4.61 -24.04
CA TYR A 56 -9.39 4.98 -24.68
C TYR A 56 -9.25 6.19 -25.63
N ARG A 57 -8.40 7.16 -25.28
CA ARG A 57 -8.23 8.42 -26.01
C ARG A 57 -7.11 8.40 -27.05
N SER A 58 -6.29 7.36 -27.06
CA SER A 58 -5.17 7.19 -27.98
C SER A 58 -5.58 6.20 -29.06
N ASP A 59 -5.56 6.63 -30.32
CA ASP A 59 -5.82 5.73 -31.45
C ASP A 59 -4.75 4.63 -31.55
N GLU A 60 -3.51 4.95 -31.14
CA GLU A 60 -2.36 4.03 -31.10
C GLU A 60 -2.48 2.99 -29.96
N ASP A 61 -3.04 3.37 -28.82
CA ASP A 61 -3.12 2.49 -27.63
C ASP A 61 -4.52 1.86 -27.43
N ARG A 62 -5.43 2.03 -28.41
CA ARG A 62 -6.80 1.50 -28.32
C ARG A 62 -6.78 -0.04 -28.39
N PRO A 63 -7.57 -0.75 -27.56
CA PRO A 63 -7.69 -2.20 -27.69
C PRO A 63 -8.14 -2.58 -29.11
N GLY A 64 -7.32 -3.37 -29.82
CA GLY A 64 -7.55 -3.75 -31.23
C GLY A 64 -6.83 -2.88 -32.27
N ALA A 65 -6.18 -1.78 -31.87
CA ALA A 65 -5.16 -1.12 -32.68
C ALA A 65 -3.93 -2.05 -32.75
N ALA A 66 -3.84 -2.75 -33.86
CA ALA A 66 -2.98 -3.90 -34.10
C ALA A 66 -1.47 -3.61 -33.84
N TYR A 67 -0.86 -4.43 -32.97
CA TYR A 67 0.59 -4.77 -32.92
C TYR A 67 1.64 -3.64 -32.87
N GLY A 68 1.27 -2.39 -32.64
CA GLY A 68 2.21 -1.28 -32.45
C GLY A 68 2.86 -1.29 -31.05
N PRO A 69 4.11 -0.80 -30.89
CA PRO A 69 4.69 -0.59 -29.57
C PRO A 69 3.84 0.41 -28.77
N PRO A 70 3.72 0.26 -27.43
CA PRO A 70 2.98 1.20 -26.60
C PRO A 70 3.46 2.63 -26.78
N SER A 71 2.54 3.61 -26.77
CA SER A 71 2.95 5.01 -26.89
C SER A 71 3.87 5.43 -25.74
N ALA A 72 4.77 6.37 -26.00
CA ALA A 72 5.66 6.92 -24.97
C ALA A 72 4.89 7.48 -23.77
N ARG A 73 3.66 7.95 -23.99
CA ARG A 73 2.74 8.45 -22.95
C ARG A 73 2.26 7.34 -22.01
N LEU A 74 2.18 6.10 -22.48
CA LEU A 74 1.66 4.96 -21.72
C LEU A 74 2.74 4.27 -20.87
N ALA A 75 4.02 4.46 -21.19
CA ALA A 75 5.14 3.79 -20.53
C ALA A 75 5.17 4.02 -19.01
N VAL A 76 5.15 5.29 -18.57
CA VAL A 76 5.21 5.62 -17.13
C VAL A 76 3.93 5.18 -16.39
N PRO A 77 2.71 5.53 -16.84
CA PRO A 77 1.49 5.10 -16.16
C PRO A 77 1.34 3.58 -16.04
N THR A 78 1.73 2.82 -17.07
CA THR A 78 1.68 1.34 -17.02
C THR A 78 2.66 0.79 -16.00
N ALA A 79 3.87 1.32 -15.95
CA ALA A 79 4.87 0.86 -14.98
C ALA A 79 4.48 1.23 -13.54
N VAL A 80 3.88 2.41 -13.33
CA VAL A 80 3.33 2.80 -12.02
C VAL A 80 2.15 1.91 -11.62
N LEU A 81 1.26 1.57 -12.56
CA LEU A 81 0.15 0.65 -12.31
C LEU A 81 0.65 -0.74 -11.92
N GLN A 82 1.57 -1.32 -12.71
CA GLN A 82 2.10 -2.66 -12.46
C GLN A 82 2.77 -2.74 -11.08
N ASN A 83 3.64 -1.76 -10.77
CA ASN A 83 4.29 -1.73 -9.47
C ASN A 83 3.29 -1.49 -8.34
N SER A 84 2.28 -0.64 -8.54
CA SER A 84 1.24 -0.42 -7.51
C SER A 84 0.41 -1.67 -7.28
N LEU A 85 0.12 -2.48 -8.31
CA LEU A 85 -0.58 -3.76 -8.17
C LEU A 85 0.24 -4.71 -7.29
N GLU A 86 1.51 -4.94 -7.64
CA GLU A 86 2.42 -5.81 -6.88
C GLU A 86 2.54 -5.37 -5.42
N GLN A 87 2.75 -4.07 -5.17
CA GLN A 87 2.86 -3.55 -3.81
C GLN A 87 1.53 -3.60 -3.05
N THR A 88 0.38 -3.41 -3.72
CA THR A 88 -0.94 -3.52 -3.09
C THR A 88 -1.21 -4.94 -2.61
N VAL A 89 -0.93 -5.95 -3.44
CA VAL A 89 -1.13 -7.35 -3.08
C VAL A 89 -0.34 -7.72 -1.83
N LEU A 90 0.94 -7.32 -1.79
CA LEU A 90 1.80 -7.58 -0.63
C LEU A 90 1.36 -6.82 0.62
N ALA A 91 1.02 -5.53 0.49
CA ALA A 91 0.61 -4.71 1.63
C ALA A 91 -0.72 -5.18 2.23
N VAL A 92 -1.75 -5.36 1.41
CA VAL A 92 -3.07 -5.86 1.86
C VAL A 92 -2.92 -7.22 2.53
N GLY A 93 -2.15 -8.14 1.92
CA GLY A 93 -1.88 -9.45 2.52
C GLY A 93 -1.22 -9.34 3.89
N ALA A 94 -0.19 -8.50 4.02
CA ALA A 94 0.50 -8.29 5.29
C ALA A 94 -0.41 -7.66 6.36
N HIS A 95 -1.23 -6.67 6.00
CA HIS A 95 -2.14 -6.02 6.94
C HIS A 95 -3.25 -6.95 7.44
N LEU A 96 -3.80 -7.80 6.56
CA LEU A 96 -4.80 -8.79 6.94
C LEU A 96 -4.22 -9.86 7.88
N ILE A 97 -2.99 -10.33 7.63
CA ILE A 97 -2.30 -11.25 8.55
C ILE A 97 -2.06 -10.56 9.90
N LEU A 98 -1.61 -9.30 9.89
CA LEU A 98 -1.45 -8.50 11.10
C LEU A 98 -2.76 -8.37 11.89
N ALA A 99 -3.90 -8.15 11.22
CA ALA A 99 -5.20 -8.08 11.89
C ALA A 99 -5.59 -9.37 12.63
N VAL A 100 -5.07 -10.53 12.19
CA VAL A 100 -5.28 -11.81 12.87
C VAL A 100 -4.45 -11.88 14.16
N VAL A 101 -3.19 -11.43 14.14
CA VAL A 101 -2.21 -11.65 15.23
C VAL A 101 -2.08 -10.48 16.21
N LEU A 102 -2.42 -9.26 15.79
CA LEU A 102 -2.42 -8.06 16.65
C LEU A 102 -3.62 -8.09 17.62
N ARG A 103 -3.44 -7.51 18.81
CA ARG A 103 -4.43 -7.46 19.89
C ARG A 103 -4.55 -6.05 20.46
N GLY A 104 -5.77 -5.67 20.82
CA GLY A 104 -6.09 -4.37 21.40
C GLY A 104 -5.41 -3.21 20.67
N GLU A 105 -4.66 -2.39 21.40
CA GLU A 105 -4.03 -1.16 20.91
C GLU A 105 -3.03 -1.37 19.77
N GLU A 106 -2.46 -2.57 19.62
CA GLU A 106 -1.49 -2.86 18.56
C GLU A 106 -2.09 -2.71 17.15
N LEU A 107 -3.42 -2.78 17.02
CA LEU A 107 -4.15 -2.55 15.76
C LEU A 107 -3.93 -1.15 15.17
N ILE A 108 -3.43 -0.19 15.96
CA ILE A 108 -3.00 1.12 15.45
C ILE A 108 -1.87 1.01 14.41
N LEU A 109 -1.16 -0.11 14.36
CA LEU A 109 -0.15 -0.36 13.34
C LEU A 109 -0.74 -0.38 11.92
N ILE A 110 -1.97 -0.86 11.74
CA ILE A 110 -2.63 -0.96 10.43
C ILE A 110 -2.84 0.43 9.78
N PRO A 111 -3.52 1.41 10.42
CA PRO A 111 -3.66 2.74 9.83
C PRO A 111 -2.32 3.46 9.59
N ALA A 112 -1.32 3.23 10.45
CA ALA A 112 0.01 3.78 10.25
C ALA A 112 0.67 3.21 8.99
N LEU A 113 0.61 1.89 8.78
CA LEU A 113 1.15 1.22 7.60
C LEU A 113 0.41 1.64 6.32
N VAL A 114 -0.92 1.75 6.35
CA VAL A 114 -1.72 2.28 5.23
C VAL A 114 -1.30 3.70 4.87
N THR A 115 -1.06 4.55 5.86
CA THR A 115 -0.60 5.93 5.64
C THR A 115 0.78 5.94 4.97
N LEU A 116 1.73 5.15 5.47
CA LEU A 116 3.07 5.03 4.89
C LEU A 116 3.03 4.47 3.46
N TYR A 117 2.15 3.49 3.22
CA TYR A 117 1.91 2.94 1.89
C TYR A 117 1.51 4.07 0.93
N LEU A 118 0.46 4.83 1.26
CA LEU A 118 -0.10 5.88 0.40
C LEU A 118 0.91 6.99 0.14
N LEU A 119 1.60 7.48 1.17
CA LEU A 119 2.66 8.48 1.02
C LEU A 119 3.77 7.97 0.11
N GLY A 120 4.20 6.72 0.29
CA GLY A 120 5.21 6.09 -0.55
C GLY A 120 4.76 5.99 -2.01
N ARG A 121 3.49 5.67 -2.27
CA ARG A 121 2.94 5.61 -3.63
C ARG A 121 2.84 6.97 -4.30
N VAL A 122 2.40 8.00 -3.59
CA VAL A 122 2.39 9.38 -4.10
C VAL A 122 3.80 9.82 -4.49
N MET A 123 4.77 9.65 -3.59
CA MET A 123 6.16 10.06 -3.84
C MET A 123 6.81 9.25 -4.97
N PHE A 124 6.51 7.95 -5.05
CA PHE A 124 6.96 7.09 -6.13
C PHE A 124 6.43 7.54 -7.49
N ALA A 125 5.12 7.80 -7.58
CA ALA A 125 4.49 8.21 -8.84
C ALA A 125 5.00 9.57 -9.33
N ILE A 126 5.14 10.56 -8.43
CA ILE A 126 5.70 11.89 -8.75
C ILE A 126 7.17 11.78 -9.18
N GLY A 127 7.95 10.92 -8.52
CA GLY A 127 9.36 10.71 -8.82
C GLY A 127 9.62 9.89 -10.09
N TYR A 128 8.64 9.12 -10.57
CA TYR A 128 8.87 8.09 -11.59
C TYR A 128 9.45 8.66 -12.90
N ALA A 129 8.85 9.73 -13.41
CA ALA A 129 9.29 10.36 -14.67
C ALA A 129 10.66 11.05 -14.55
N LYS A 130 11.14 11.29 -13.33
CA LYS A 130 12.42 11.99 -13.05
C LYS A 130 13.60 11.02 -12.89
N GLY A 131 13.38 9.72 -13.09
CA GLY A 131 14.42 8.69 -13.04
C GLY A 131 14.47 7.89 -11.73
N ALA A 132 15.39 6.92 -11.68
CA ALA A 132 15.44 5.91 -10.62
C ALA A 132 15.68 6.50 -9.22
N ALA A 133 16.60 7.46 -9.09
CA ALA A 133 16.90 8.09 -7.81
C ALA A 133 15.69 8.87 -7.25
N ALA A 134 14.97 9.59 -8.09
CA ALA A 134 13.82 10.40 -7.68
C ALA A 134 12.64 9.56 -7.15
N ARG A 135 12.44 8.35 -7.68
CA ARG A 135 11.38 7.43 -7.21
C ARG A 135 11.82 6.50 -6.07
N ALA A 136 13.11 6.46 -5.75
CA ALA A 136 13.68 5.51 -4.79
C ALA A 136 13.12 5.68 -3.38
N PHE A 137 12.92 6.92 -2.92
CA PHE A 137 12.35 7.19 -1.60
C PHE A 137 10.94 6.61 -1.46
N GLY A 138 10.06 6.86 -2.43
CA GLY A 138 8.69 6.31 -2.43
C GLY A 138 8.67 4.78 -2.52
N MET A 139 9.61 4.18 -3.27
CA MET A 139 9.80 2.72 -3.26
C MET A 139 10.22 2.20 -1.89
N ALA A 140 11.22 2.83 -1.27
CA ALA A 140 11.72 2.41 0.04
C ALA A 140 10.64 2.58 1.11
N LEU A 141 9.87 3.66 1.09
CA LEU A 141 8.81 3.90 2.07
C LEU A 141 7.72 2.82 2.02
N THR A 142 7.23 2.48 0.82
CA THR A 142 6.22 1.41 0.65
C THR A 142 6.82 0.01 0.89
N GLY A 143 7.96 -0.28 0.28
CA GLY A 143 8.57 -1.62 0.34
C GLY A 143 9.09 -1.96 1.74
N ALA A 144 9.77 -1.03 2.42
CA ALA A 144 10.30 -1.28 3.75
C ALA A 144 9.20 -1.38 4.82
N SER A 145 8.12 -0.60 4.70
CA SER A 145 6.98 -0.72 5.62
C SER A 145 6.23 -2.03 5.42
N THR A 146 6.01 -2.46 4.17
CA THR A 146 5.42 -3.77 3.86
C THR A 146 6.28 -4.92 4.37
N LEU A 147 7.60 -4.84 4.17
CA LEU A 147 8.54 -5.83 4.69
C LEU A 147 8.52 -5.89 6.22
N ALA A 148 8.53 -4.73 6.89
CA ALA A 148 8.42 -4.66 8.33
C ALA A 148 7.11 -5.29 8.83
N ALA A 149 5.98 -5.02 8.17
CA ALA A 149 4.69 -5.63 8.49
C ALA A 149 4.74 -7.17 8.41
N MET A 150 5.32 -7.71 7.33
CA MET A 150 5.49 -9.16 7.18
C MET A 150 6.40 -9.76 8.25
N VAL A 151 7.52 -9.10 8.57
CA VAL A 151 8.44 -9.56 9.62
C VAL A 151 7.75 -9.57 10.99
N ILE A 152 7.01 -8.51 11.33
CA ILE A 152 6.24 -8.44 12.57
C ILE A 152 5.21 -9.58 12.61
N ALA A 153 4.45 -9.79 11.54
CA ALA A 153 3.48 -10.86 11.45
C ALA A 153 4.12 -12.24 11.67
N ILE A 154 5.24 -12.54 11.00
CA ILE A 154 5.98 -13.79 11.16
C ILE A 154 6.45 -13.97 12.62
N VAL A 155 7.04 -12.94 13.22
CA VAL A 155 7.51 -13.01 14.61
C VAL A 155 6.35 -13.30 15.56
N LEU A 156 5.22 -12.62 15.41
CA LEU A 156 4.06 -12.84 16.28
C LEU A 156 3.47 -14.25 16.12
N LEU A 157 3.40 -14.77 14.90
CA LEU A 157 2.97 -16.17 14.64
C LEU A 157 3.90 -17.18 15.33
N ILE A 158 5.22 -16.98 15.24
CA ILE A 158 6.22 -17.85 15.90
C ILE A 158 6.06 -17.81 17.42
N LEU A 159 5.66 -16.67 17.98
CA LEU A 159 5.38 -16.50 19.41
C LEU A 159 4.01 -17.07 19.84
N GLY A 160 3.29 -17.76 18.95
CA GLY A 160 2.02 -18.41 19.25
C GLY A 160 0.83 -17.45 19.31
N ARG A 161 0.93 -16.30 18.64
CA ARG A 161 -0.14 -15.31 18.54
C ARG A 161 -0.88 -15.37 17.22
#